data_AF-A0A1Y4KT68-F1
#
_entry.id   AF-A0A1Y4KT68-F1
#
_cell.length_a   1.000
_cell.length_b   1.000
_cell.length_c   1.000
_cell.angle_alpha   90.00
_cell.angle_beta   90.00
_cell.angle_gamma   90.00
#
_symmetry.space_group_name_H-M   'P 1'
#
loop_
_entity.id
_entity.type
_entity.pdbx_description
1 polymer ?
#
loop_
_entity_poly.entity_id
_entity_poly.type
_entity_poly.pdbx_seq_one_letter_code
_entity_poly.pdbx_strand_id
1 'polypeptide(L)' 'MLSENYAKLDDLAGPDSFVTPPSQTDLAYILHFQKICKRYNIDFATADEDERDFVIRMAEKSFYSMRA' A
#
# COMPACT_ATOMS: atom_id res chain seq x y z
N MET A 1 32.02 5.09 -11.18
CA MET A 1 31.99 4.26 -9.97
C MET A 1 30.54 4.01 -9.58
N LEU A 2 29.82 3.15 -10.32
CA LEU A 2 28.43 2.77 -10.01
C LEU A 2 28.37 1.57 -9.07
N SER A 3 29.46 0.81 -8.96
CA SER A 3 29.59 -0.41 -8.16
C SER A 3 29.48 -0.19 -6.64
N GLU A 4 29.90 0.97 -6.15
CA GLU A 4 29.91 1.27 -4.70
C GLU A 4 28.50 1.51 -4.14
N ASN A 5 27.53 1.91 -4.97
CA ASN A 5 26.15 2.12 -4.55
C ASN A 5 25.37 0.80 -4.44
N TYR A 6 25.69 -0.20 -5.25
CA TYR A 6 25.03 -1.52 -5.17
C TYR A 6 25.49 -2.33 -3.97
N ALA A 7 26.75 -2.20 -3.55
CA ALA A 7 27.27 -2.89 -2.37
C ALA A 7 26.53 -2.50 -1.08
N LYS A 8 26.14 -1.22 -0.94
CA LYS A 8 25.37 -0.75 0.22
C LYS A 8 23.95 -1.31 0.30
N LEU A 9 23.34 -1.69 -0.82
CA LEU A 9 21.99 -2.26 -0.83
C LEU A 9 21.99 -3.72 -0.33
N ASP A 10 23.07 -4.45 -0.60
CA ASP A 10 23.26 -5.84 -0.14
C ASP A 10 23.53 -5.89 1.37
N ASP A 11 24.27 -4.92 1.91
CA ASP A 11 24.46 -4.72 3.36
C ASP A 11 23.13 -4.35 4.09
N LEU A 12 22.20 -3.68 3.40
CA LEU A 12 20.86 -3.36 3.93
C LEU A 12 19.88 -4.53 3.83
N ALA A 13 20.17 -5.52 2.99
CA ALA A 13 19.43 -6.77 2.87
C ALA A 13 19.87 -7.79 3.94
N GLY A 14 20.04 -7.32 5.18
CA GLY A 14 20.32 -8.18 6.32
C GLY A 14 19.23 -9.26 6.47
N PRO A 15 19.55 -10.40 7.09
CA PRO A 15 18.64 -11.55 7.26
C PRO A 15 17.34 -11.21 8.03
N ASP A 16 17.27 -10.03 8.64
CA ASP A 16 16.09 -9.45 9.29
C ASP A 16 15.29 -8.47 8.41
N SER A 17 15.49 -8.45 7.08
CA SER A 17 14.58 -7.80 6.13
C SER A 17 13.25 -8.57 6.00
N PHE A 18 12.77 -9.13 7.11
CA PHE A 18 11.39 -9.52 7.26
C PHE A 18 10.59 -8.23 7.28
N VAL A 19 10.07 -7.84 6.11
CA VAL A 19 8.92 -6.95 6.04
C VAL A 19 7.92 -7.49 7.06
N THR A 20 7.71 -6.74 8.15
CA THR A 20 6.83 -7.16 9.24
C THR A 20 5.52 -7.64 8.62
N PRO A 21 5.08 -8.88 8.90
CA PRO A 21 3.86 -9.38 8.30
C PRO A 21 2.72 -8.43 8.64
N PRO A 22 1.86 -8.08 7.66
CA PRO A 22 0.79 -7.13 7.87
C PRO A 22 -0.09 -7.61 9.02
N SER A 23 -0.40 -6.71 9.95
CA SER A 23 -1.29 -7.01 11.06
C SER A 23 -2.70 -7.33 10.56
N GLN A 24 -3.54 -7.92 11.42
CA GLN A 24 -4.94 -8.18 11.07
C GLN A 24 -5.69 -6.90 10.64
N THR A 25 -5.32 -5.75 11.21
CA THR A 25 -5.87 -4.44 10.84
C THR A 25 -5.43 -4.03 9.43
N ASP A 26 -4.17 -4.26 9.07
CA ASP A 26 -3.63 -3.95 7.74
C ASP A 26 -4.30 -4.81 6.67
N LEU A 27 -4.50 -6.10 6.95
CA LEU A 27 -5.23 -7.00 6.07
C LEU A 27 -6.70 -6.56 5.88
N ALA A 28 -7.37 -6.16 6.96
CA ALA A 28 -8.73 -5.64 6.89
C ALA A 28 -8.81 -4.36 6.06
N TYR A 29 -7.85 -3.46 6.22
CA TYR A 29 -7.75 -2.24 5.42
C TYR A 29 -7.50 -2.55 3.93
N ILE A 30 -6.57 -3.46 3.60
CA ILE A 30 -6.28 -3.85 2.21
C ILE A 30 -7.53 -4.43 1.54
N LEU A 31 -8.25 -5.33 2.20
CA LEU A 31 -9.49 -5.90 1.67
C LEU A 31 -10.57 -4.83 1.45
N HIS A 32 -10.66 -3.87 2.37
CA HIS A 32 -11.59 -2.74 2.25
C HIS A 32 -11.21 -1.83 1.08
N PHE A 33 -9.93 -1.46 0.99
CA PHE A 33 -9.37 -0.65 -0.09
C PHE A 33 -9.66 -1.28 -1.46
N GLN A 34 -9.41 -2.59 -1.62
CA GLN A 34 -9.73 -3.31 -2.86
C GLN A 34 -11.22 -3.26 -3.22
N LYS A 35 -12.13 -3.30 -2.24
CA LYS A 35 -13.57 -3.15 -2.49
C LYS A 35 -13.90 -1.74 -3.00
N ILE A 36 -13.22 -0.71 -2.50
CA ILE A 36 -13.38 0.67 -2.95
C ILE A 36 -12.87 0.83 -4.39
N CYS A 37 -11.69 0.29 -4.73
CA CYS A 37 -11.20 0.25 -6.11
C CYS A 37 -12.24 -0.36 -7.06
N LYS A 38 -12.80 -1.53 -6.70
CA LYS A 38 -13.84 -2.20 -7.49
C LYS A 38 -15.14 -1.40 -7.58
N ARG A 39 -15.54 -0.74 -6.49
CA ARG A 39 -16.77 0.08 -6.44
C ARG A 39 -16.73 1.24 -7.44
N TYR A 40 -15.57 1.86 -7.59
CA TYR A 40 -15.37 2.98 -8.50
C TYR A 40 -14.78 2.57 -9.86
N ASN A 41 -14.56 1.27 -10.08
CA ASN A 41 -13.97 0.71 -11.30
C ASN A 41 -12.60 1.34 -11.63
N ILE A 42 -11.77 1.55 -10.59
CA ILE A 42 -10.43 2.12 -10.71
C ILE A 42 -9.41 1.00 -10.50
N ASP A 43 -8.56 0.78 -11.50
CA ASP A 43 -7.38 -0.07 -11.35
C ASP A 43 -6.22 0.77 -10.80
N PHE A 44 -5.91 0.57 -9.53
CA PHE A 44 -4.88 1.34 -8.83
C PHE A 44 -3.48 1.20 -9.46
N ALA A 45 -3.21 0.12 -10.22
CA ALA A 45 -1.92 -0.09 -10.87
C ALA A 45 -1.72 0.79 -12.11
N THR A 46 -2.81 1.14 -12.80
CA THR A 46 -2.79 1.94 -14.03
C THR A 46 -3.37 3.34 -13.85
N ALA A 47 -3.99 3.61 -12.69
CA ALA A 47 -4.64 4.86 -12.36
C ALA A 47 -3.66 6.03 -12.33
N ASP A 48 -4.16 7.20 -12.73
CA ASP A 48 -3.42 8.45 -12.58
C ASP A 48 -3.37 8.91 -11.11
N GLU A 49 -2.65 10.01 -10.85
CA GLU A 49 -2.48 10.52 -9.48
C GLU A 49 -3.81 10.93 -8.84
N ASP A 50 -4.72 11.53 -9.62
CA ASP A 50 -6.01 12.01 -9.13
C ASP A 50 -6.94 10.85 -8.78
N GLU A 51 -6.99 9.83 -9.63
CA GLU A 51 -7.76 8.60 -9.40
C GLU A 51 -7.25 7.84 -8.17
N ARG A 52 -5.93 7.77 -7.99
CA ARG A 52 -5.31 7.11 -6.82
C ARG A 52 -5.64 7.86 -5.54
N ASP A 53 -5.47 9.18 -5.53
CA ASP A 53 -5.81 10.02 -4.38
C ASP A 53 -7.31 9.94 -4.03
N PHE A 54 -8.17 9.92 -5.04
CA PHE A 54 -9.61 9.74 -4.85
C PHE A 54 -9.93 8.41 -4.14
N VAL A 55 -9.39 7.29 -4.61
CA VAL A 55 -9.64 5.97 -4.00
C VAL A 55 -9.12 5.89 -2.58
N ILE A 56 -7.94 6.46 -2.31
CA ILE A 56 -7.35 6.52 -0.96
C ILE A 56 -8.29 7.30 -0.02
N ARG A 57 -8.69 8.51 -0.38
CA ARG A 57 -9.61 9.33 0.43
C ARG A 57 -10.94 8.62 0.69
N MET A 58 -11.47 7.92 -0.30
CA MET A 58 -12.72 7.17 -0.15
C MET A 58 -12.56 5.92 0.73
N ALA A 59 -11.43 5.23 0.65
CA ALA A 59 -11.11 4.10 1.52
C ALA A 59 -10.94 4.55 2.97
N GLU A 60 -10.17 5.61 3.22
CA GLU A 60 -9.96 6.17 4.55
C GLU A 60 -11.30 6.63 5.16
N LYS A 61 -12.05 7.47 4.44
CA LYS A 61 -13.34 8.00 4.93
C LYS A 61 -14.31 6.89 5.32
N SER A 62 -14.42 5.85 4.51
CA SER A 62 -15.34 4.74 4.76
C SER A 62 -14.84 3.77 5.83
N PHE A 63 -13.53 3.57 5.94
CA PHE A 63 -12.93 2.68 6.94
C PHE A 63 -13.04 3.27 8.36
N TYR A 64 -12.75 4.57 8.53
CA TYR A 64 -12.90 5.23 9.82
C TYR A 64 -14.36 5.39 10.24
N SER A 65 -15.26 5.63 9.28
CA SER A 65 -16.71 5.66 9.54
C SER A 65 -17.30 4.31 9.93
N MET A 66 -16.63 3.18 9.62
CA MET A 66 -17.06 1.84 10.01
C MET A 66 -16.60 1.45 11.43
N ARG A 67 -15.61 2.19 11.98
CA ARG A 67 -15.04 1.95 13.32
C ARG A 67 -15.58 2.87 14.40
N ALA A 68 -16.29 3.94 14.02
CA ALA A 68 -16.99 4.87 14.92
C ALA A 68 -18.41 4.38 15.20
#